data_AF-A0A2H3BL89-F1
#
_entry.id   AF-A0A2H3BL89-F1
#
_cell.length_a   1.000
_cell.length_b   1.000
_cell.length_c   1.000
_cell.angle_alpha   90.00
_cell.angle_beta   90.00
_cell.angle_gamma   90.00
#
_symmetry.space_group_name_H-M   'P 1'
#
loop_
_entity.id
_entity.type
_entity.pdbx_description
1 polymer ?
#
loop_
_entity_poly.entity_id
_entity_poly.type
_entity_poly.pdbx_seq_one_letter_code
_entity_poly.pdbx_strand_id
1 'polypeptide(L)'
;MPNSSFARSSQQTVSEIHRLLEKCITVDVAPRDSSLLSPPLAHPDMSASNMLIESPEKPSITCFLDWQGAIVAPVFTQATIPALLAYTDCVFELDSVPPFPEDIDQRPTDEQKYLRLYHKLLSRYRFYLTQLPKLVTILAAAWFARCRRHK
;
A
#
# COMPACT_ATOMS: atom_id res chain seq x y z
N MET A 1 22.19 -18.75 33.37
CA MET A 1 23.01 -17.63 32.87
C MET A 1 22.19 -16.90 31.81
N PRO A 2 21.86 -15.60 31.97
CA PRO A 2 21.03 -14.90 31.00
C PRO A 2 21.86 -14.51 29.78
N ASN A 3 21.35 -14.84 28.59
CA ASN A 3 21.87 -14.39 27.31
C ASN A 3 21.77 -12.86 27.23
N SER A 4 22.92 -12.18 27.29
CA SER A 4 23.02 -10.74 27.07
C SER A 4 22.62 -10.43 25.62
N SER A 5 21.59 -9.62 25.44
CA SER A 5 21.13 -9.06 24.16
C SER A 5 22.13 -8.07 23.52
N PHE A 6 23.27 -7.84 24.18
CA PHE A 6 24.35 -6.94 23.75
C PHE A 6 25.65 -7.68 23.44
N ALA A 7 25.57 -8.86 22.82
CA ALA A 7 26.77 -9.49 22.26
C ALA A 7 27.33 -8.61 21.13
N ARG A 8 28.53 -8.05 21.32
CA ARG A 8 29.24 -7.32 20.25
C ARG A 8 29.48 -8.28 19.08
N SER A 9 29.08 -7.86 17.88
CA SER A 9 29.35 -8.61 16.65
C SER A 9 30.85 -8.88 16.52
N SER A 10 31.20 -10.13 16.21
CA SER A 10 32.58 -10.52 15.95
C SER A 10 33.09 -9.90 14.64
N GLN A 11 34.42 -9.79 14.48
CA GLN A 11 35.04 -9.33 13.22
C GLN A 11 34.54 -10.14 12.00
N GLN A 12 34.33 -11.44 12.19
CA GLN A 12 33.86 -12.37 11.17
C GLN A 12 32.41 -12.07 10.75
N THR A 13 31.57 -11.64 11.69
CA THR A 13 30.20 -11.16 11.43
C THR A 13 30.20 -9.89 10.59
N VAL A 14 31.14 -8.97 10.82
CA VAL A 14 31.26 -7.73 10.04
C VAL A 14 31.66 -8.02 8.59
N SER A 15 32.63 -8.90 8.36
CA SER A 15 33.04 -9.31 7.02
C SER A 15 31.91 -9.96 6.24
N GLU A 16 31.10 -10.80 6.90
CA GLU A 16 29.95 -11.44 6.25
C GLU A 16 28.84 -10.42 5.93
N ILE A 17 28.55 -9.46 6.83
CA ILE A 17 27.60 -8.37 6.55
C ILE A 17 28.07 -7.53 5.35
N HIS A 18 29.35 -7.17 5.29
CA HIS A 18 29.91 -6.43 4.15
C HIS A 18 29.77 -7.22 2.84
N ARG A 19 30.09 -8.51 2.86
CA ARG A 19 29.94 -9.40 1.69
C ARG A 19 28.49 -9.47 1.21
N LEU A 20 27.54 -9.55 2.14
CA LEU A 20 26.10 -9.56 1.83
C LEU A 20 25.63 -8.20 1.28
N LEU A 21 26.10 -7.09 1.84
CA LEU A 21 25.79 -5.74 1.33
C LEU A 21 26.31 -5.53 -0.09
N GLU A 22 27.54 -5.91 -0.39
CA GLU A 22 28.11 -5.86 -1.74
C GLU A 22 27.29 -6.70 -2.73
N LYS A 23 26.85 -7.89 -2.29
CA LYS A 23 25.96 -8.73 -3.10
C LYS A 23 24.59 -8.09 -3.31
N CYS A 24 24.06 -7.34 -2.35
CA CYS A 24 22.81 -6.59 -2.51
C CYS A 24 22.96 -5.37 -3.44
N ILE A 25 24.11 -4.69 -3.42
CA ILE A 25 24.39 -3.54 -4.28
C ILE A 25 24.56 -3.97 -5.76
N THR A 26 25.17 -5.13 -5.99
CA THR A 26 25.37 -5.68 -7.34
C THR A 26 24.09 -6.19 -7.99
N VAL A 27 23.04 -6.48 -7.21
CA VAL A 27 21.70 -6.72 -7.74
C VAL A 27 21.08 -5.35 -8.02
N ASP A 28 21.06 -4.95 -9.30
CA ASP A 28 20.39 -3.73 -9.73
C ASP A 28 18.87 -3.87 -9.53
N VAL A 29 18.42 -3.46 -8.35
CA VAL A 29 17.01 -3.40 -7.94
C VAL A 29 16.38 -2.05 -8.27
N ALA A 30 17.16 -1.10 -8.80
CA ALA A 30 16.67 0.20 -9.17
C ALA A 30 15.94 0.12 -10.53
N PRO A 31 14.78 0.78 -10.67
CA PRO A 31 14.18 0.94 -11.98
C PRO A 31 15.12 1.74 -12.90
N ARG A 32 15.19 1.35 -14.18
CA ARG A 32 15.95 2.09 -15.21
C ARG A 32 15.41 3.50 -15.44
N ASP A 33 14.12 3.71 -15.17
CA ASP A 33 13.46 5.00 -15.27
C ASP A 33 13.80 5.85 -14.04
N SER A 34 14.62 6.88 -14.25
CA SER A 34 15.07 7.80 -13.20
C SER A 34 13.93 8.64 -12.60
N SER A 35 12.79 8.80 -13.30
CA SER A 35 11.63 9.50 -12.74
C SER A 35 11.06 8.78 -11.50
N LEU A 36 11.27 7.46 -11.42
CA LEU A 36 10.84 6.63 -10.29
C LEU A 36 11.77 6.73 -9.08
N LEU A 37 12.97 7.28 -9.27
CA LEU A 37 13.96 7.48 -8.22
C LEU A 37 13.73 8.78 -7.45
N SER A 38 12.88 9.68 -7.95
CA SER A 38 12.48 10.90 -7.23
C SER A 38 11.93 10.51 -5.86
N PRO A 39 12.41 11.13 -4.76
CA PRO A 39 12.02 10.70 -3.43
C PRO A 39 10.94 11.62 -2.83
N PRO A 40 9.63 11.38 -3.03
CA PRO A 40 8.63 12.16 -2.33
C PRO A 40 8.61 11.80 -0.85
N LEU A 41 8.18 12.76 -0.04
CA LEU A 41 7.75 12.51 1.32
C LEU A 41 6.41 11.75 1.28
N ALA A 42 6.37 10.52 1.79
CA ALA A 42 5.14 9.75 1.92
C ALA A 42 4.67 9.65 3.37
N HIS A 43 3.35 9.69 3.52
CA HIS A 43 2.69 9.41 4.78
C HIS A 43 2.81 7.91 5.13
N PRO A 44 3.14 7.54 6.38
CA PRO A 44 3.35 6.14 6.74
C PRO A 44 2.04 5.34 6.85
N ASP A 45 0.92 6.02 7.17
CA ASP A 45 -0.39 5.39 7.28
C ASP A 45 -1.49 6.22 6.62
N MET A 46 -1.94 5.78 5.45
CA MET A 46 -3.08 6.39 4.73
C MET A 46 -4.40 5.68 5.07
N SER A 47 -4.69 5.49 6.35
CA SER A 47 -5.97 4.99 6.88
C SER A 47 -6.99 6.12 7.10
N ALA A 48 -8.26 5.76 7.22
CA ALA A 48 -9.32 6.74 7.51
C ALA A 48 -9.13 7.44 8.86
N SER A 49 -8.51 6.79 9.85
CA SER A 49 -8.25 7.38 11.17
C SER A 49 -7.25 8.53 11.15
N ASN A 50 -6.41 8.59 10.11
CA ASN A 50 -5.40 9.64 9.93
C ASN A 50 -5.84 10.71 8.93
N MET A 51 -7.13 10.77 8.59
CA MET A 51 -7.66 11.76 7.65
C MET A 51 -8.78 12.56 8.30
N LEU A 52 -8.69 13.89 8.19
CA LEU A 52 -9.79 14.77 8.51
C LEU A 52 -10.64 14.99 7.26
N ILE A 53 -11.95 14.83 7.40
CA ILE A 53 -12.93 15.17 6.37
C ILE A 53 -13.67 16.44 6.78
N GLU A 54 -14.05 17.26 5.80
CA GLU A 54 -14.75 18.52 6.04
C GLU A 54 -16.09 18.30 6.76
N SER A 55 -16.92 17.41 6.23
CA SER A 55 -18.13 16.95 6.90
C SER A 55 -18.61 15.60 6.32
N PRO A 56 -19.54 14.89 6.98
CA PRO A 56 -20.17 13.70 6.41
C PRO A 56 -20.91 13.97 5.08
N GLU A 57 -21.47 15.17 4.92
CA GLU A 57 -22.22 15.60 3.74
C GLU A 57 -21.30 16.03 2.58
N LYS A 58 -20.07 16.49 2.91
CA LYS A 58 -19.03 16.87 1.95
C LYS A 58 -17.74 16.12 2.28
N PRO A 59 -17.56 14.89 1.76
CA PRO A 59 -16.45 14.02 2.11
C PRO A 59 -15.14 14.41 1.39
N SER A 60 -14.73 15.67 1.50
CA SER A 60 -13.44 16.16 1.05
C SER A 60 -12.41 16.00 2.16
N ILE A 61 -11.24 15.45 1.83
CA ILE A 61 -10.11 15.38 2.77
C ILE A 61 -9.55 16.79 2.96
N THR A 62 -9.49 17.25 4.19
CA THR A 62 -8.97 18.59 4.54
C THR A 62 -7.55 18.52 5.09
N CYS A 63 -7.18 17.40 5.74
CA CYS A 63 -5.88 17.23 6.36
C CYS A 63 -5.51 15.76 6.54
N PHE A 64 -4.21 15.47 6.49
CA PHE A 64 -3.62 14.20 6.94
C PHE A 64 -2.93 14.43 8.29
N LEU A 65 -3.27 13.58 9.26
CA LEU A 65 -2.71 13.58 10.60
C LEU A 65 -1.65 12.50 10.74
N ASP A 66 -0.86 12.61 11.81
CA ASP A 66 0.07 11.57 12.23
C ASP A 66 1.23 11.28 11.25
N TRP A 67 1.98 12.34 10.93
CA TRP A 67 3.18 12.27 10.08
C TRP A 67 4.39 11.60 10.75
N GLN A 68 4.25 11.06 11.96
CA GLN A 68 5.37 10.40 12.65
C GLN A 68 5.76 9.13 11.89
N GLY A 69 7.04 9.02 11.51
CA GLY A 69 7.51 7.93 10.66
C GLY A 69 7.32 8.15 9.14
N ALA A 70 6.94 9.35 8.72
CA ALA A 70 6.99 9.73 7.30
C ALA A 70 8.40 9.54 6.74
N ILE A 71 8.47 9.09 5.50
CA ILE A 71 9.71 8.67 4.86
C ILE A 71 9.91 9.41 3.53
N VAL A 72 11.17 9.78 3.28
CA VAL A 72 11.63 10.28 1.98
C VAL A 72 12.35 9.13 1.29
N ALA A 73 11.69 8.49 0.33
CA ALA A 73 12.23 7.35 -0.40
C ALA A 73 11.79 7.37 -1.86
N PRO A 74 12.42 6.63 -2.78
CA PRO A 74 11.97 6.57 -4.17
C PRO A 74 10.50 6.19 -4.34
N VAL A 75 9.80 6.72 -5.35
CA VAL A 75 8.37 6.41 -5.57
C VAL A 75 8.11 4.91 -5.70
N PHE A 76 9.00 4.17 -6.37
CA PHE A 76 8.86 2.72 -6.57
C PHE A 76 8.98 1.88 -5.29
N THR A 77 9.55 2.43 -4.21
CA THR A 77 9.54 1.76 -2.90
C THR A 77 8.31 2.12 -2.08
N GLN A 78 7.56 3.16 -2.46
CA GLN A 78 6.43 3.70 -1.70
C GLN A 78 5.07 3.42 -2.36
N ALA A 79 5.05 3.07 -3.65
CA ALA A 79 3.83 2.72 -4.38
C ALA A 79 3.14 1.49 -3.76
N THR A 80 2.08 1.75 -2.99
CA THR A 80 1.24 0.78 -2.28
C THR A 80 -0.21 1.25 -2.33
N ILE A 81 -1.16 0.37 -2.04
CA ILE A 81 -2.58 0.75 -1.95
C ILE A 81 -2.78 1.39 -0.58
N PRO A 82 -3.29 2.63 -0.51
CA PRO A 82 -3.67 3.25 0.75
C PRO A 82 -4.59 2.34 1.56
N ALA A 83 -4.37 2.24 2.86
CA ALA A 83 -5.19 1.44 3.76
C ALA A 83 -6.68 1.82 3.69
N LEU A 84 -7.00 3.09 3.45
CA LEU A 84 -8.36 3.59 3.19
C LEU A 84 -9.07 2.85 2.04
N LEU A 85 -8.32 2.40 1.04
CA LEU A 85 -8.85 1.73 -0.16
C LEU A 85 -8.72 0.22 -0.07
N ALA A 86 -8.07 -0.32 0.95
CA ALA A 86 -7.79 -1.74 1.07
C ALA A 86 -9.09 -2.57 1.11
N TYR A 87 -9.09 -3.66 0.36
CA TYR A 87 -10.14 -4.65 0.32
C TYR A 87 -9.56 -5.98 0.80
N THR A 88 -9.75 -6.31 2.08
CA THR A 88 -9.05 -7.42 2.74
C THR A 88 -9.87 -8.69 2.89
N ASP A 89 -11.19 -8.59 2.97
CA ASP A 89 -12.01 -9.70 3.47
C ASP A 89 -12.59 -10.59 2.36
N CYS A 90 -12.23 -10.32 1.10
CA CYS A 90 -12.52 -11.17 -0.06
C CYS A 90 -14.00 -11.64 -0.18
N VAL A 91 -14.94 -10.84 0.33
CA VAL A 91 -16.39 -11.09 0.30
C VAL A 91 -16.94 -11.29 -1.13
N PHE A 92 -16.27 -10.71 -2.11
CA PHE A 92 -16.56 -10.71 -3.54
C PHE A 92 -15.27 -10.96 -4.30
N GLU A 93 -15.37 -11.65 -5.43
CA GLU A 93 -14.23 -11.92 -6.29
C GLU A 93 -13.69 -10.64 -6.93
N LEU A 94 -12.35 -10.52 -6.95
CA LEU A 94 -11.68 -9.36 -7.50
C LEU A 94 -11.73 -9.31 -9.03
N ASP A 95 -11.98 -10.41 -9.74
CA ASP A 95 -11.73 -10.51 -11.19
C ASP A 95 -12.88 -9.98 -12.06
N SER A 96 -14.10 -9.95 -11.54
CA SER A 96 -15.28 -9.43 -12.25
C SER A 96 -15.66 -8.02 -11.80
N VAL A 97 -16.34 -7.24 -12.65
CA VAL A 97 -17.09 -6.07 -12.16
C VAL A 97 -18.07 -6.62 -11.14
N PRO A 98 -18.00 -6.26 -9.86
CA PRO A 98 -18.72 -6.98 -8.83
C PRO A 98 -20.21 -6.92 -9.11
N PRO A 99 -20.85 -8.05 -9.49
CA PRO A 99 -22.29 -8.06 -9.67
C PRO A 99 -22.89 -7.77 -8.29
N PHE A 100 -23.78 -6.78 -8.24
CA PHE A 100 -24.51 -6.50 -7.03
C PHE A 100 -25.54 -7.62 -6.83
N PRO A 101 -25.61 -8.29 -5.65
CA PRO A 101 -26.53 -9.40 -5.47
C PRO A 101 -27.98 -8.97 -5.71
N GLU A 102 -28.68 -9.64 -6.64
CA GLU A 102 -30.07 -9.32 -7.01
C GLU A 102 -31.05 -9.54 -5.85
N ASP A 103 -30.68 -10.39 -4.88
CA ASP A 103 -31.47 -10.78 -3.73
C ASP A 103 -31.22 -9.91 -2.49
N ILE A 104 -30.38 -8.87 -2.57
CA ILE A 104 -29.94 -8.13 -1.39
C ILE A 104 -31.10 -7.50 -0.62
N ASP A 105 -32.14 -7.01 -1.31
CA ASP A 105 -33.28 -6.37 -0.65
C ASP A 105 -34.14 -7.37 0.15
N GLN A 106 -33.95 -8.68 -0.07
CA GLN A 106 -34.61 -9.77 0.65
C GLN A 106 -33.83 -10.22 1.90
N ARG A 107 -32.59 -9.76 2.08
CA ARG A 107 -31.71 -10.16 3.20
C ARG A 107 -31.96 -9.33 4.47
N PRO A 108 -31.55 -9.82 5.66
CA PRO A 108 -31.59 -9.04 6.90
C PRO A 108 -30.83 -7.72 6.78
N THR A 109 -31.31 -6.67 7.46
CA THR A 109 -30.77 -5.31 7.35
C THR A 109 -29.25 -5.21 7.59
N ASP A 110 -28.72 -5.97 8.54
CA ASP A 110 -27.28 -5.92 8.84
C ASP A 110 -26.44 -6.59 7.75
N GLU A 111 -26.95 -7.68 7.16
CA GLU A 111 -26.31 -8.32 6.01
C GLU A 111 -26.35 -7.41 4.78
N GLN A 112 -27.45 -6.68 4.55
CA GLN A 112 -27.52 -5.68 3.49
C GLN A 112 -26.47 -4.58 3.66
N LYS A 113 -26.33 -4.03 4.88
CA LYS A 113 -25.32 -3.00 5.19
C LYS A 113 -23.91 -3.52 4.94
N TYR A 114 -23.64 -4.74 5.38
CA TYR A 114 -22.36 -5.42 5.18
C TYR A 114 -22.04 -5.56 3.69
N LEU A 115 -22.91 -6.21 2.91
CA LEU A 115 -22.70 -6.43 1.47
C LEU A 115 -22.55 -5.12 0.69
N ARG A 116 -23.37 -4.09 1.00
CA ARG A 116 -23.25 -2.76 0.38
C ARG A 116 -21.92 -2.07 0.71
N LEU A 117 -21.41 -2.24 1.94
CA LEU A 117 -20.11 -1.71 2.33
C LEU A 117 -18.98 -2.38 1.53
N TYR A 118 -18.94 -3.72 1.50
CA TYR A 118 -17.88 -4.44 0.78
C TYR A 118 -17.95 -4.27 -0.73
N HIS A 119 -19.15 -4.12 -1.30
CA HIS A 119 -19.31 -3.79 -2.72
C HIS A 119 -18.71 -2.42 -3.05
N LYS A 120 -18.93 -1.41 -2.18
CA LYS A 120 -18.30 -0.08 -2.30
C LYS A 120 -16.78 -0.15 -2.16
N LEU A 121 -16.27 -0.90 -1.18
CA LEU A 121 -14.83 -1.09 -0.97
C LEU A 121 -14.17 -1.75 -2.19
N LEU A 122 -14.74 -2.84 -2.69
CA LEU A 122 -14.23 -3.52 -3.88
C LEU A 122 -14.26 -2.60 -5.12
N SER A 123 -15.33 -1.83 -5.29
CA SER A 123 -15.45 -0.88 -6.41
C SER A 123 -14.34 0.17 -6.37
N ARG A 124 -14.05 0.74 -5.19
CA ARG A 124 -12.96 1.71 -4.98
C ARG A 124 -11.59 1.09 -5.22
N TYR A 125 -11.37 -0.11 -4.68
CA TYR A 125 -10.13 -0.86 -4.83
C TYR A 125 -9.85 -1.19 -6.31
N ARG A 126 -10.84 -1.70 -7.04
CA ARG A 126 -10.76 -1.96 -8.49
C ARG A 126 -10.50 -0.68 -9.29
N PHE A 127 -11.19 0.41 -8.96
CA PHE A 127 -10.94 1.70 -9.61
C PHE A 127 -9.49 2.15 -9.41
N TYR A 128 -8.97 2.05 -8.18
CA TYR A 128 -7.59 2.37 -7.86
C TYR A 128 -6.61 1.52 -8.68
N LEU A 129 -6.82 0.20 -8.76
CA LEU A 129 -5.94 -0.69 -9.52
C LEU A 129 -6.00 -0.50 -11.04
N THR A 130 -7.17 -0.17 -11.59
CA THR A 130 -7.37 -0.18 -13.06
C THR A 130 -7.28 1.19 -13.70
N GLN A 131 -7.71 2.25 -13.00
CA GLN A 131 -7.80 3.60 -13.57
C GLN A 131 -6.69 4.52 -13.07
N LEU A 132 -6.29 4.43 -11.81
CA LEU A 132 -5.24 5.31 -11.27
C LEU A 132 -3.91 5.19 -12.03
N PRO A 133 -3.45 3.99 -12.44
CA PRO A 133 -2.26 3.86 -13.29
C PRO A 133 -2.33 4.66 -14.60
N LYS A 134 -3.53 4.88 -15.14
CA LYS A 134 -3.73 5.66 -16.37
C LYS A 134 -3.74 7.17 -16.10
N LEU A 135 -4.14 7.59 -14.90
CA LEU A 135 -4.19 9.00 -14.49
C LEU A 135 -2.84 9.47 -13.96
N VAL A 136 -2.09 8.59 -13.29
CA VAL A 136 -0.79 8.88 -12.68
C VAL A 136 0.22 7.83 -13.13
N THR A 137 0.77 8.03 -14.32
CA THR A 137 1.68 7.07 -14.99
C THR A 137 2.90 6.70 -14.14
N ILE A 138 3.43 7.64 -13.35
CA ILE A 138 4.56 7.41 -12.43
C ILE A 138 4.19 6.38 -11.35
N LEU A 139 2.98 6.43 -10.79
CA LEU A 139 2.51 5.45 -9.81
C LEU A 139 2.33 4.06 -10.43
N ALA A 140 1.86 4.00 -11.69
CA ALA A 140 1.79 2.74 -12.44
C ALA A 140 3.16 2.08 -12.60
N ALA A 141 4.12 2.85 -13.11
CA ALA A 141 5.47 2.37 -13.36
C ALA A 141 6.19 1.99 -12.05
N ALA A 142 6.00 2.78 -10.99
CA ALA A 142 6.46 2.50 -9.64
C ALA A 142 5.88 1.19 -9.09
N TRP A 143 4.58 0.97 -9.26
CA TRP A 143 3.89 -0.25 -8.85
C TRP A 143 4.45 -1.48 -9.57
N PHE A 144 4.59 -1.43 -10.90
CA PHE A 144 5.16 -2.54 -11.67
C PHE A 144 6.61 -2.83 -11.29
N ALA A 145 7.42 -1.80 -11.10
CA ALA A 145 8.80 -1.95 -10.64
C ALA A 145 8.88 -2.60 -9.25
N ARG A 146 7.91 -2.33 -8.37
CA ARG A 146 7.78 -3.00 -7.07
C ARG A 146 7.36 -4.47 -7.22
N CYS A 147 6.30 -4.77 -7.98
CA CYS A 147 5.79 -6.14 -8.13
C CYS A 147 6.78 -7.09 -8.82
N ARG A 148 7.64 -6.60 -9.73
CA ARG A 148 8.72 -7.42 -10.31
C ARG A 148 9.75 -7.89 -9.28
N ARG A 149 9.79 -7.33 -8.07
CA ARG A 149 10.66 -7.82 -6.97
C ARG A 149 10.08 -9.01 -6.21
N HIS A 150 8.81 -9.36 -6.42
CA HIS A 150 8.12 -10.45 -5.72
C HIS A 150 7.87 -11.69 -6.59
N LYS A 151 8.43 -11.74 -7.81
CA LYS A 151 8.51 -12.92 -8.67
C LYS A 151 9.96 -13.36 -8.80
#